data_AF-A0A7V8YI72-F1
#
_entry.id   AF-A0A7V8YI72-F1
#
_cell.length_a   1.000
_cell.length_b   1.000
_cell.length_c   1.000
_cell.angle_alpha   90.00
_cell.angle_beta   90.00
_cell.angle_gamma   90.00
#
_symmetry.space_group_name_H-M   'P 1'
#
loop_
_entity.id
_entity.type
_entity.pdbx_description
1 polymer ?
#
loop_
_entity_poly.entity_id
_entity_poly.type
_entity_poly.pdbx_seq_one_letter_code
_entity_poly.pdbx_strand_id
1 'polypeptide(L)'
;MTAEASQRLLDLGESTRALELGDWPRILSSRCWAASLDGSVGSSELAAIHRLLAYSMRCQAVGDPARAWRQLGHAAQRLPRTLQRPGATSGDGCRLVVLCPAPTQPGLPMLVWATARIIWREQRELVCLRSQFLRGRAEPRGNLIDAGVEHLRWVECDPFAWRARADVTVDRRRADLLRRADQLRRFADPRSPDIGVTVWRTVGGYGGLRAAAMLRLLESELVPWSDALGIPVRRGRACALRAARAWIADLEY
;
A
#
# COMPACT_ATOMS: atom_id res chain seq x y z
N MET A 1 5.56 34.48 -8.60
CA MET A 1 4.73 33.25 -8.56
C MET A 1 3.28 33.68 -8.73
N THR A 2 2.56 33.14 -9.72
CA THR A 2 1.16 33.50 -9.96
C THR A 2 0.24 32.81 -8.94
N ALA A 3 -0.93 33.38 -8.65
CA ALA A 3 -1.92 32.79 -7.74
C ALA A 3 -2.28 31.34 -8.14
N GLU A 4 -2.33 31.08 -9.45
CA GLU A 4 -2.58 29.74 -10.01
C GLU A 4 -1.45 28.74 -9.70
N ALA A 5 -0.19 29.17 -9.79
CA ALA A 5 0.94 28.30 -9.43
C ALA A 5 0.94 27.96 -7.93
N SER A 6 0.54 28.91 -7.08
CA SER A 6 0.37 28.67 -5.64
C SER A 6 -0.77 27.69 -5.34
N GLN A 7 -1.93 27.85 -5.98
CA GLN A 7 -3.05 26.94 -5.81
C GLN A 7 -2.69 25.51 -6.22
N ARG A 8 -1.98 25.32 -7.34
CA ARG A 8 -1.54 24.00 -7.79
C ARG A 8 -0.60 23.31 -6.80
N LEU A 9 0.31 24.07 -6.18
CA LEU A 9 1.19 23.52 -5.14
C LEU A 9 0.40 23.12 -3.88
N LEU A 10 -0.65 23.87 -3.54
CA LEU A 10 -1.56 23.49 -2.46
C LEU A 10 -2.30 22.19 -2.80
N ASP A 11 -2.86 22.08 -4.01
CA ASP A 11 -3.57 20.87 -4.46
C ASP A 11 -2.66 19.63 -4.48
N LEU A 12 -1.41 19.78 -4.95
CA LEU A 12 -0.40 18.73 -4.90
C LEU A 12 0.01 18.38 -3.45
N GLY A 13 0.04 19.36 -2.56
CA GLY A 13 0.27 19.17 -1.13
C GLY A 13 -0.84 18.35 -0.48
N GLU A 14 -2.10 18.68 -0.77
CA GLU A 14 -3.26 17.93 -0.31
C GLU A 14 -3.26 16.50 -0.86
N SER A 15 -2.92 16.34 -2.14
CA SER A 15 -2.81 15.02 -2.78
C SER A 15 -1.73 14.16 -2.13
N THR A 16 -0.55 14.74 -1.87
CA THR A 16 0.54 14.07 -1.17
C THR A 16 0.07 13.62 0.21
N ARG A 17 -0.57 14.50 0.99
CA ARG A 17 -1.09 14.19 2.31
C ARG A 17 -2.17 13.09 2.27
N ALA A 18 -3.05 13.12 1.27
CA ALA A 18 -4.06 12.09 1.06
C ALA A 18 -3.38 10.71 0.84
N LEU A 19 -2.37 10.65 -0.01
CA LEU A 19 -1.59 9.43 -0.26
C LEU A 19 -0.77 8.97 0.95
N GLU A 20 -0.23 9.89 1.76
CA GLU A 20 0.44 9.54 3.02
C GLU A 20 -0.52 8.78 3.95
N LEU A 21 -1.78 9.23 4.03
CA LEU A 21 -2.83 8.59 4.84
C LEU A 21 -3.39 7.31 4.21
N GLY A 22 -3.28 7.14 2.89
CA GLY A 22 -3.85 6.04 2.12
C GLY A 22 -5.20 6.36 1.46
N ASP A 23 -5.58 7.64 1.34
CA ASP A 23 -6.80 8.10 0.66
C ASP A 23 -6.62 8.12 -0.87
N TRP A 24 -6.26 6.95 -1.43
CA TRP A 24 -6.17 6.73 -2.88
C TRP A 24 -7.49 6.98 -3.63
N PRO A 25 -8.71 6.74 -3.08
CA PRO A 25 -9.94 6.96 -3.81
C PRO A 25 -10.13 8.44 -4.16
N ARG A 26 -9.74 9.35 -3.26
CA ARG A 26 -9.77 10.80 -3.52
C ARG A 26 -8.94 11.17 -4.75
N ILE A 27 -7.78 10.55 -4.93
CA ILE A 27 -6.90 10.81 -6.08
C ILE A 27 -7.50 10.25 -7.37
N LEU A 28 -8.07 9.03 -7.33
CA LEU A 28 -8.63 8.38 -8.53
C LEU A 28 -9.97 8.98 -8.96
N SER A 29 -10.79 9.46 -8.03
CA SER A 29 -12.11 10.04 -8.30
C SER A 29 -12.07 11.52 -8.71
N SER A 30 -10.98 12.22 -8.37
CA SER A 30 -10.86 13.64 -8.69
C SER A 30 -10.79 13.88 -10.20
N ARG A 31 -11.85 14.48 -10.75
CA ARG A 31 -11.92 14.96 -12.14
C ARG A 31 -10.93 16.11 -12.41
N CYS A 32 -10.42 16.78 -11.37
CA CYS A 32 -9.54 17.95 -11.48
C CYS A 32 -8.21 17.69 -12.18
N TRP A 33 -7.74 16.44 -12.23
CA TRP A 33 -6.45 16.10 -12.82
C TRP A 33 -6.46 16.01 -14.36
N ALA A 34 -7.63 16.03 -15.00
CA ALA A 34 -7.72 16.04 -16.46
C ALA A 34 -7.49 17.46 -17.04
N ALA A 35 -7.75 18.51 -16.26
CA ALA A 35 -7.63 19.90 -16.70
C ALA A 35 -6.30 20.57 -16.30
N SER A 36 -5.47 19.90 -15.50
CA SER A 36 -4.25 20.47 -14.90
C SER A 36 -2.95 20.03 -15.60
N LEU A 37 -3.05 19.42 -16.79
CA LEU A 37 -1.90 19.05 -17.61
C LEU A 37 -1.26 20.25 -18.33
N ASP A 38 -1.92 21.40 -18.38
CA ASP A 38 -1.43 22.66 -18.97
C ASP A 38 -0.50 23.46 -18.01
N GLY A 39 0.16 22.76 -17.09
CA GLY A 39 1.06 23.33 -16.10
C GLY A 39 2.55 23.15 -16.41
N SER A 40 3.41 23.73 -15.55
CA SER A 40 4.85 23.49 -15.63
C SER A 40 5.13 21.98 -15.57
N VAL A 41 6.06 21.51 -16.40
CA VAL A 41 6.36 20.07 -16.61
C VAL A 41 6.49 19.30 -15.28
N GLY A 42 7.11 19.90 -14.25
CA GLY A 42 7.30 19.26 -12.95
C GLY A 42 6.01 19.03 -12.15
N SER A 43 4.98 19.85 -12.30
CA SER A 43 3.70 19.71 -11.59
C SER A 43 2.83 18.61 -12.22
N SER A 44 2.79 18.56 -13.54
CA SER A 44 2.10 17.51 -14.31
C SER A 44 2.74 16.14 -14.10
N GLU A 45 4.07 16.08 -13.98
CA GLU A 45 4.77 14.83 -13.69
C GLU A 45 4.43 14.32 -12.28
N LEU A 46 4.42 15.20 -11.28
CA LEU A 46 4.09 14.82 -9.90
C LEU A 46 2.64 14.33 -9.78
N ALA A 47 1.71 14.98 -10.49
CA ALA A 47 0.33 14.53 -10.61
C ALA A 47 0.23 13.09 -11.17
N ALA A 48 0.99 12.79 -12.23
CA ALA A 48 1.03 11.45 -12.82
C ALA A 48 1.57 10.42 -11.82
N ILE A 49 2.62 10.77 -11.06
CA ILE A 49 3.17 9.93 -9.99
C ILE A 49 2.10 9.66 -8.91
N HIS A 50 1.34 10.67 -8.48
CA HIS A 50 0.26 10.52 -7.50
C HIS A 50 -0.82 9.56 -7.98
N ARG A 51 -1.21 9.61 -9.26
CA ARG A 51 -2.16 8.65 -9.83
C ARG A 51 -1.61 7.23 -9.84
N LEU A 52 -0.34 7.04 -10.22
CA LEU A 52 0.31 5.71 -10.18
C LEU A 52 0.37 5.14 -8.76
N LEU A 53 0.69 5.97 -7.76
CA LEU A 53 0.63 5.62 -6.34
C LEU A 53 -0.77 5.20 -5.92
N ALA A 54 -1.79 5.99 -6.27
CA ALA A 54 -3.18 5.68 -5.96
C ALA A 54 -3.64 4.37 -6.61
N TYR A 55 -3.26 4.12 -7.86
CA TYR A 55 -3.50 2.84 -8.53
C TYR A 55 -2.80 1.68 -7.84
N SER A 56 -1.55 1.86 -7.37
CA SER A 56 -0.84 0.84 -6.61
C SER A 56 -1.60 0.47 -5.33
N MET A 57 -2.03 1.46 -4.56
CA MET A 57 -2.83 1.27 -3.34
C MET A 57 -4.16 0.56 -3.63
N ARG A 58 -4.87 0.95 -4.71
CA ARG A 58 -6.06 0.22 -5.16
C ARG A 58 -5.75 -1.24 -5.51
N CYS A 59 -4.63 -1.50 -6.19
CA CYS A 59 -4.22 -2.87 -6.54
C CYS A 59 -3.97 -3.72 -5.28
N GLN A 60 -3.30 -3.18 -4.25
CA GLN A 60 -3.16 -3.86 -2.96
C GLN A 60 -4.51 -4.10 -2.28
N ALA A 61 -5.42 -3.12 -2.36
CA ALA A 61 -6.77 -3.24 -1.84
C ALA A 61 -7.62 -4.31 -2.52
N VAL A 62 -7.45 -4.58 -3.82
CA VAL A 62 -8.15 -5.69 -4.52
C VAL A 62 -7.40 -7.04 -4.46
N GLY A 63 -6.20 -7.06 -3.87
CA GLY A 63 -5.39 -8.28 -3.71
C GLY A 63 -4.46 -8.58 -4.88
N ASP A 64 -4.11 -7.59 -5.72
CA ASP A 64 -3.18 -7.73 -6.85
C ASP A 64 -1.82 -7.05 -6.56
N PRO A 65 -0.96 -7.68 -5.72
CA PRO A 65 0.35 -7.13 -5.36
C PRO A 65 1.31 -7.02 -6.55
N ALA A 66 1.18 -7.89 -7.56
CA ALA A 66 2.05 -7.85 -8.74
C ALA A 66 1.77 -6.61 -9.60
N ARG A 67 0.49 -6.25 -9.79
CA ARG A 67 0.15 -4.99 -10.45
C ARG A 67 0.51 -3.78 -9.58
N ALA A 68 0.31 -3.86 -8.26
CA ALA A 68 0.73 -2.81 -7.34
C ALA A 68 2.23 -2.50 -7.46
N TRP A 69 3.07 -3.55 -7.49
CA TRP A 69 4.52 -3.45 -7.65
C TRP A 69 4.92 -2.77 -8.97
N ARG A 70 4.28 -3.13 -10.08
CA ARG A 70 4.51 -2.50 -11.39
C ARG A 70 4.17 -1.00 -11.37
N GLN A 71 3.05 -0.62 -10.76
CA GLN A 71 2.67 0.80 -10.65
C GLN A 71 3.70 1.60 -9.85
N LEU A 72 4.25 1.04 -8.76
CA LEU A 72 5.33 1.68 -8.00
C LEU A 72 6.61 1.81 -8.81
N GLY A 73 6.94 0.81 -9.62
CA GLY A 73 8.08 0.89 -10.54
C GLY A 73 7.95 2.03 -11.55
N HIS A 74 6.77 2.20 -12.14
CA HIS A 74 6.48 3.32 -13.03
C HIS A 74 6.51 4.67 -12.30
N ALA A 75 6.00 4.73 -11.07
CA ALA A 75 6.07 5.94 -10.23
C ALA A 75 7.52 6.31 -9.91
N ALA A 76 8.34 5.33 -9.55
CA ALA A 76 9.75 5.52 -9.23
C ALA A 76 10.59 5.96 -10.45
N GLN A 77 10.30 5.42 -11.65
CA GLN A 77 10.97 5.81 -12.90
C GLN A 77 10.82 7.30 -13.23
N ARG A 78 9.72 7.90 -12.78
CA ARG A 78 9.34 9.30 -13.03
C ARG A 78 9.94 10.28 -12.02
N LEU A 79 10.50 9.80 -10.91
CA LEU A 79 11.19 10.66 -9.94
C LEU A 79 12.55 11.15 -10.51
N PRO A 80 13.09 12.27 -9.99
CA PRO A 80 14.47 12.67 -10.27
C PRO A 80 15.46 11.53 -10.02
N ARG A 81 16.49 11.40 -10.88
CA ARG A 81 17.50 10.33 -10.80
C ARG A 81 18.21 10.26 -9.45
N THR A 82 18.35 11.38 -8.74
CA THR A 82 18.94 11.45 -7.40
C THR A 82 18.16 10.67 -6.34
N LEU A 83 16.86 10.46 -6.54
CA LEU A 83 15.96 9.69 -5.68
C LEU A 83 15.80 8.24 -6.17
N GLN A 84 16.50 7.86 -7.23
CA GLN A 84 16.53 6.51 -7.76
C GLN A 84 17.84 5.84 -7.36
N ARG A 85 17.80 4.56 -7.01
CA ARG A 85 19.04 3.83 -6.76
C ARG A 85 19.76 3.56 -8.09
N PRO A 86 21.01 4.03 -8.29
CA PRO A 86 21.77 3.71 -9.50
C PRO A 86 21.95 2.19 -9.62
N GLY A 87 21.60 1.61 -10.77
CA GLY A 87 21.77 0.18 -11.05
C GLY A 87 20.84 -0.79 -10.29
N ALA A 88 20.17 -0.38 -9.20
CA ALA A 88 19.26 -1.27 -8.49
C ALA A 88 17.86 -1.26 -9.10
N THR A 89 17.73 -2.04 -10.16
CA THR A 89 16.45 -2.67 -10.45
C THR A 89 16.32 -3.89 -9.54
N SER A 90 15.13 -4.18 -9.01
CA SER A 90 14.89 -5.54 -8.50
C SER A 90 15.09 -6.54 -9.63
N GLY A 91 15.27 -7.82 -9.33
CA GLY A 91 15.50 -8.87 -10.35
C GLY A 91 14.41 -9.00 -11.42
N ASP A 92 13.29 -8.27 -11.29
CA ASP A 92 12.20 -8.15 -12.25
C ASP A 92 12.13 -6.80 -13.00
N GLY A 93 13.16 -5.95 -12.88
CA GLY A 93 13.26 -4.66 -13.57
C GLY A 93 12.58 -3.48 -12.88
N CYS A 94 11.91 -3.66 -11.73
CA CYS A 94 11.27 -2.56 -11.01
C CYS A 94 12.32 -1.61 -10.39
N ARG A 95 12.16 -0.29 -10.60
CA ARG A 95 13.06 0.73 -10.07
C ARG A 95 12.78 0.99 -8.60
N LEU A 96 13.82 0.96 -7.78
CA LEU A 96 13.71 1.21 -6.34
C LEU A 96 14.04 2.66 -6.01
N VAL A 97 13.22 3.25 -5.13
CA VAL A 97 13.46 4.57 -4.57
C VAL A 97 14.51 4.49 -3.46
N VAL A 98 15.31 5.54 -3.32
CA VAL A 98 16.20 5.76 -2.17
C VAL A 98 15.73 7.01 -1.45
N LEU A 99 15.74 6.95 -0.13
CA LEU A 99 15.47 8.13 0.69
C LEU A 99 16.71 9.02 0.75
N CYS A 100 16.54 10.28 0.41
CA CYS A 100 17.55 11.32 0.61
C CYS A 100 17.14 12.24 1.78
N PRO A 101 18.06 13.05 2.33
CA PRO A 101 17.69 14.10 3.28
C PRO A 101 16.61 15.03 2.73
N ALA A 102 15.77 15.56 3.62
CA ALA A 102 14.72 16.49 3.22
C ALA A 102 15.32 17.76 2.61
N PRO A 103 14.71 18.32 1.53
CA PRO A 103 15.09 19.63 1.02
C PRO A 103 14.91 20.72 2.08
N THR A 104 15.76 21.76 2.05
CA THR A 104 15.67 22.89 2.99
C THR A 104 14.59 23.90 2.61
N GLN A 105 14.19 23.95 1.33
CA GLN A 105 13.22 24.92 0.82
C GLN A 105 11.84 24.28 0.64
N PRO A 106 10.76 24.97 1.05
CA PRO A 106 9.38 24.52 0.79
C PRO A 106 9.04 24.62 -0.71
N GLY A 107 7.97 23.94 -1.11
CA GLY A 107 7.47 23.96 -2.50
C GLY A 107 7.65 22.62 -3.21
N LEU A 108 7.81 22.65 -4.53
CA LEU A 108 7.85 21.45 -5.37
C LEU A 108 8.93 20.43 -4.96
N PRO A 109 10.18 20.82 -4.63
CA PRO A 109 11.19 19.85 -4.17
C PRO A 109 10.77 19.09 -2.91
N MET A 110 10.15 19.78 -1.96
CA MET A 110 9.61 19.16 -0.73
C MET A 110 8.50 18.16 -1.05
N LEU A 111 7.60 18.49 -1.98
CA LEU A 111 6.51 17.60 -2.41
C LEU A 111 7.03 16.36 -3.16
N VAL A 112 8.05 16.52 -4.00
CA VAL A 112 8.72 15.41 -4.68
C VAL A 112 9.39 14.48 -3.65
N TRP A 113 10.10 15.04 -2.67
CA TRP A 113 10.70 14.28 -1.58
C TRP A 113 9.65 13.54 -0.74
N ALA A 114 8.56 14.22 -0.36
CA ALA A 114 7.47 13.61 0.39
C ALA A 114 6.83 12.46 -0.41
N THR A 115 6.62 12.65 -1.70
CA THR A 115 6.10 11.60 -2.61
C THR A 115 7.06 10.42 -2.73
N ALA A 116 8.37 10.67 -2.79
CA ALA A 116 9.38 9.62 -2.81
C ALA A 116 9.35 8.78 -1.53
N ARG A 117 9.14 9.38 -0.35
CA ARG A 117 8.94 8.62 0.91
C ARG A 117 7.73 7.69 0.86
N ILE A 118 6.63 8.13 0.24
CA ILE A 118 5.43 7.30 0.06
C ILE A 118 5.76 6.11 -0.85
N ILE A 119 6.39 6.35 -2.01
CA ILE A 119 6.78 5.27 -2.93
C ILE A 119 7.70 4.28 -2.21
N TRP A 120 8.72 4.78 -1.51
CA TRP A 120 9.65 3.96 -0.74
C TRP A 120 8.92 3.11 0.30
N ARG A 121 7.97 3.69 1.05
CA ARG A 121 7.14 2.95 2.02
C ARG A 121 6.41 1.80 1.35
N GLU A 122 5.65 2.09 0.29
CA GLU A 122 4.85 1.08 -0.41
C GLU A 122 5.74 -0.01 -1.02
N GLN A 123 6.91 0.36 -1.56
CA GLN A 123 7.89 -0.62 -2.05
C GLN A 123 8.42 -1.49 -0.92
N ARG A 124 8.77 -0.89 0.23
CA ARG A 124 9.30 -1.63 1.38
C ARG A 124 8.26 -2.57 1.95
N GLU A 125 7.01 -2.15 2.06
CA GLU A 125 5.89 -3.01 2.47
C GLU A 125 5.75 -4.23 1.56
N LEU A 126 5.72 -4.04 0.24
CA LEU A 126 5.63 -5.15 -0.71
C LEU A 126 6.86 -6.06 -0.68
N VAL A 127 8.07 -5.52 -0.50
CA VAL A 127 9.29 -6.33 -0.32
C VAL A 127 9.19 -7.19 0.94
N CYS A 128 8.78 -6.61 2.07
CA CYS A 128 8.60 -7.35 3.32
C CYS A 128 7.53 -8.44 3.18
N LEU A 129 6.41 -8.13 2.52
CA LEU A 129 5.34 -9.07 2.24
C LEU A 129 5.82 -10.21 1.35
N ARG A 130 6.57 -9.91 0.29
CA ARG A 130 7.20 -10.91 -0.58
C ARG A 130 8.12 -11.84 0.21
N SER A 131 8.99 -11.29 1.05
CA SER A 131 9.91 -12.06 1.90
C SER A 131 9.18 -12.89 2.97
N GLN A 132 8.05 -12.43 3.48
CA GLN A 132 7.22 -13.17 4.43
C GLN A 132 6.61 -14.41 3.77
N PHE A 133 5.95 -14.25 2.62
CA PHE A 133 5.34 -15.36 1.89
C PHE A 133 6.38 -16.33 1.30
N LEU A 134 7.57 -15.85 0.92
CA LEU A 134 8.68 -16.71 0.53
C LEU A 134 9.18 -17.59 1.68
N ARG A 135 9.32 -17.04 2.89
CA ARG A 135 9.71 -17.80 4.09
C ARG A 135 8.62 -18.79 4.53
N GLY A 136 7.35 -18.39 4.44
CA GLY A 136 6.18 -19.21 4.76
C GLY A 136 5.73 -20.14 3.64
N ARG A 137 6.53 -20.37 2.59
CA ARG A 137 6.09 -21.09 1.37
C ARG A 137 5.54 -22.50 1.65
N ALA A 138 6.08 -23.17 2.68
CA ALA A 138 5.66 -24.51 3.11
C ALA A 138 4.39 -24.52 3.99
N GLU A 139 3.87 -23.34 4.40
CA GLU A 139 2.75 -23.23 5.34
C GLU A 139 1.53 -22.52 4.72
N PRO A 140 0.68 -23.24 3.94
CA PRO A 140 -0.52 -22.65 3.34
C PRO A 140 -1.46 -21.99 4.35
N ARG A 141 -1.56 -22.55 5.57
CA ARG A 141 -2.35 -21.97 6.67
C ARG A 141 -1.82 -20.60 7.09
N GLY A 142 -0.51 -20.49 7.31
CA GLY A 142 0.15 -19.22 7.66
C GLY A 142 -0.04 -18.17 6.56
N ASN A 143 0.16 -18.56 5.30
CA ASN A 143 -0.05 -17.67 4.16
C ASN A 143 -1.51 -17.18 4.04
N LEU A 144 -2.50 -18.02 4.35
CA LEU A 144 -3.90 -17.60 4.39
C LEU A 144 -4.15 -16.60 5.53
N ILE A 145 -3.57 -16.82 6.71
CA ILE A 145 -3.64 -15.88 7.84
C ILE A 145 -3.01 -14.54 7.48
N ASP A 146 -1.83 -14.54 6.87
CA ASP A 146 -1.14 -13.32 6.44
C ASP A 146 -1.92 -12.58 5.33
N ALA A 147 -2.59 -13.30 4.43
CA ALA A 147 -3.53 -12.70 3.48
C ALA A 147 -4.74 -12.07 4.19
N GLY A 148 -5.21 -12.68 5.28
CA GLY A 148 -6.22 -12.12 6.18
C GLY A 148 -5.74 -10.84 6.85
N VAL A 149 -4.50 -10.78 7.32
CA VAL A 149 -3.87 -9.56 7.86
C VAL A 149 -3.89 -8.43 6.82
N GLU A 150 -3.51 -8.73 5.58
CA GLU A 150 -3.54 -7.73 4.50
C GLU A 150 -4.97 -7.32 4.11
N HIS A 151 -5.95 -8.24 4.17
CA HIS A 151 -7.36 -7.90 4.01
C HIS A 151 -7.85 -6.93 5.10
N LEU A 152 -7.48 -7.15 6.36
CA LEU A 152 -7.80 -6.22 7.45
C LEU A 152 -7.18 -4.84 7.21
N ARG A 153 -5.89 -4.79 6.85
CA ARG A 153 -5.15 -3.54 6.63
C ARG A 153 -5.61 -2.72 5.42
N TRP A 154 -6.02 -3.38 4.34
CA TRP A 154 -6.36 -2.71 3.08
C TRP A 154 -7.85 -2.59 2.78
N VAL A 155 -8.70 -3.36 3.46
CA VAL A 155 -10.12 -3.45 3.13
C VAL A 155 -10.98 -3.21 4.36
N GLU A 156 -10.94 -4.10 5.35
CA GLU A 156 -11.93 -4.07 6.44
C GLU A 156 -11.69 -2.93 7.43
N CYS A 157 -10.44 -2.64 7.78
CA CYS A 157 -10.11 -1.57 8.73
C CYS A 157 -9.66 -0.28 8.04
N ASP A 158 -9.59 -0.24 6.71
CA ASP A 158 -9.19 0.96 5.96
C ASP A 158 -10.41 1.86 5.68
N PRO A 159 -10.53 3.03 6.34
CA PRO A 159 -11.69 3.91 6.16
C PRO A 159 -11.86 4.42 4.72
N PHE A 160 -10.81 4.42 3.91
CA PHE A 160 -10.87 4.89 2.53
C PHE A 160 -11.41 3.82 1.58
N ALA A 161 -11.10 2.53 1.84
CA ALA A 161 -11.68 1.43 1.08
C ALA A 161 -13.22 1.41 1.20
N TRP A 162 -13.76 1.68 2.39
CA TRP A 162 -15.21 1.78 2.61
C TRP A 162 -15.88 2.92 1.86
N ARG A 163 -15.16 3.97 1.49
CA ARG A 163 -15.68 5.09 0.68
C ARG A 163 -15.64 4.78 -0.80
N ALA A 164 -14.71 3.94 -1.23
CA ALA A 164 -14.47 3.58 -2.62
C ALA A 164 -15.35 2.41 -3.13
N ARG A 165 -16.53 2.19 -2.54
CA ARG A 165 -17.36 0.96 -2.68
C ARG A 165 -17.59 0.46 -4.12
N ALA A 166 -17.45 1.31 -5.12
CA ALA A 166 -17.52 0.93 -6.54
C ALA A 166 -16.35 0.05 -7.00
N ASP A 167 -15.16 0.21 -6.41
CA ASP A 167 -13.92 -0.42 -6.85
C ASP A 167 -13.37 -1.49 -5.89
N VAL A 168 -13.73 -1.39 -4.60
CA VAL A 168 -13.28 -2.31 -3.55
C VAL A 168 -14.47 -2.62 -2.65
N THR A 169 -14.93 -3.87 -2.68
CA THR A 169 -15.96 -4.37 -1.77
C THR A 169 -15.29 -5.02 -0.55
N VAL A 170 -15.88 -4.81 0.62
CA VAL A 170 -15.52 -5.57 1.83
C VAL A 170 -16.12 -6.97 1.69
N ASP A 171 -15.49 -7.78 0.83
CA ASP A 171 -15.94 -9.14 0.57
C ASP A 171 -15.24 -10.12 1.52
N ARG A 172 -16.07 -10.79 2.33
CA ARG A 172 -15.65 -11.80 3.32
C ARG A 172 -15.83 -13.21 2.77
N ARG A 173 -16.20 -13.35 1.49
CA ARG A 173 -16.36 -14.65 0.84
C ARG A 173 -15.03 -15.39 0.80
N ARG A 174 -15.13 -16.69 1.05
CA ARG A 174 -14.02 -17.64 0.94
C ARG A 174 -13.23 -17.47 -0.36
N ALA A 175 -13.93 -17.37 -1.49
CA ALA A 175 -13.30 -17.33 -2.81
C ALA A 175 -12.34 -16.14 -2.96
N ASP A 176 -12.73 -14.96 -2.48
CA ASP A 176 -11.91 -13.75 -2.56
C ASP A 176 -10.69 -13.78 -1.64
N LEU A 177 -10.85 -14.31 -0.42
CA LEU A 177 -9.75 -14.43 0.54
C LEU A 177 -8.73 -15.50 0.11
N LEU A 178 -9.19 -16.64 -0.43
CA LEU A 178 -8.31 -17.63 -1.04
C LEU A 178 -7.59 -17.06 -2.25
N ARG A 179 -8.32 -16.39 -3.17
CA ARG A 179 -7.72 -15.74 -4.35
C ARG A 179 -6.65 -14.73 -3.95
N ARG A 180 -6.90 -13.89 -2.94
CA ARG A 180 -5.91 -12.94 -2.41
C ARG A 180 -4.67 -13.67 -1.92
N ALA A 181 -4.83 -14.75 -1.15
CA ALA A 181 -3.71 -15.52 -0.64
C ALA A 181 -2.89 -16.15 -1.77
N ASP A 182 -3.56 -16.69 -2.80
CA ASP A 182 -2.89 -17.24 -3.99
C ASP A 182 -2.13 -16.17 -4.77
N GLN A 183 -2.72 -14.98 -4.94
CA GLN A 183 -2.06 -13.85 -5.60
C GLN A 183 -0.81 -13.37 -4.82
N LEU A 184 -0.87 -13.35 -3.49
CA LEU A 184 0.28 -13.03 -2.64
C LEU A 184 1.38 -14.09 -2.72
N ARG A 185 1.01 -15.37 -2.71
CA ARG A 185 1.95 -16.48 -2.90
C ARG A 185 2.62 -16.42 -4.26
N ARG A 186 1.86 -16.17 -5.34
CA ARG A 186 2.40 -16.03 -6.70
C ARG A 186 3.26 -14.78 -6.89
N PHE A 187 2.99 -13.72 -6.14
CA PHE A 187 3.85 -12.54 -6.10
C PHE A 187 5.20 -12.82 -5.43
N ALA A 188 5.20 -13.64 -4.37
CA ALA A 188 6.41 -14.18 -3.77
C ALA A 188 7.17 -15.11 -4.72
N ASP A 189 6.48 -16.14 -5.20
CA ASP A 189 6.99 -17.16 -6.10
C ASP A 189 5.91 -17.52 -7.14
N PRO A 190 6.11 -17.20 -8.43
CA PRO A 190 5.15 -17.45 -9.50
C PRO A 190 4.72 -18.92 -9.66
N ARG A 191 5.52 -19.88 -9.15
CA ARG A 191 5.23 -21.32 -9.22
C ARG A 191 4.46 -21.84 -8.00
N SER A 192 4.06 -20.96 -7.07
CA SER A 192 3.33 -21.39 -5.89
C SER A 192 1.95 -21.96 -6.27
N PRO A 193 1.59 -23.15 -5.78
CA PRO A 193 0.28 -23.74 -6.02
C PRO A 193 -0.80 -23.02 -5.22
N ASP A 194 -2.05 -23.23 -5.60
CA ASP A 194 -3.19 -22.58 -4.95
C ASP A 194 -3.45 -23.15 -3.56
N ILE A 195 -4.02 -22.33 -2.67
CA ILE A 195 -4.48 -22.74 -1.35
C ILE A 195 -5.80 -23.47 -1.51
N GLY A 196 -5.79 -24.75 -1.17
CA GLY A 196 -6.99 -25.59 -1.20
C GLY A 196 -8.06 -25.16 -0.19
N VAL A 197 -9.32 -25.47 -0.52
CA VAL A 197 -10.50 -25.23 0.34
C VAL A 197 -10.40 -25.92 1.71
N THR A 198 -9.62 -26.99 1.81
CA THR A 198 -9.35 -27.68 3.08
C THR A 198 -8.69 -26.75 4.10
N VAL A 199 -7.73 -25.92 3.67
CA VAL A 199 -7.04 -24.95 4.54
C VAL A 199 -8.02 -23.89 5.09
N TRP A 200 -8.98 -23.45 4.27
CA TRP A 200 -10.04 -22.55 4.75
C TRP A 200 -10.87 -23.17 5.87
N ARG A 201 -11.21 -24.46 5.74
CA ARG A 201 -11.97 -25.19 6.76
C ARG A 201 -11.16 -25.38 8.04
N THR A 202 -9.87 -25.71 7.95
CA THR A 202 -9.01 -25.92 9.13
C THR A 202 -8.76 -24.64 9.92
N VAL A 203 -8.83 -23.47 9.26
CA VAL A 203 -8.76 -22.16 9.93
C VAL A 203 -10.10 -21.76 10.58
N GLY A 204 -11.18 -22.53 10.40
CA GLY A 204 -12.49 -22.20 10.98
C GLY A 204 -13.28 -21.18 10.16
N GLY A 205 -13.02 -21.11 8.85
CA GLY A 205 -13.65 -20.15 7.95
C GLY A 205 -13.25 -18.70 8.24
N TYR A 206 -14.13 -17.75 7.91
CA TYR A 206 -13.80 -16.33 8.04
C TYR A 206 -13.62 -15.90 9.50
N GLY A 207 -14.46 -16.41 10.43
CA GLY A 207 -14.37 -16.08 11.84
C GLY A 207 -13.01 -16.46 12.44
N GLY A 208 -12.59 -17.71 12.22
CA GLY A 208 -11.28 -18.18 12.70
C GLY A 208 -10.10 -17.55 11.95
N LEU A 209 -10.25 -17.24 10.65
CA LEU A 209 -9.24 -16.49 9.90
C LEU A 209 -9.05 -15.08 10.48
N ARG A 210 -10.15 -14.38 10.73
CA ARG A 210 -10.13 -13.02 11.29
C ARG A 210 -9.50 -13.04 12.69
N ALA A 211 -9.88 -13.98 13.55
CA ALA A 211 -9.27 -14.13 14.87
C ALA A 211 -7.75 -14.37 14.79
N ALA A 212 -7.32 -15.32 13.95
CA ALA A 212 -5.90 -15.60 13.75
C ALA A 212 -5.13 -14.39 13.18
N ALA A 213 -5.74 -13.64 12.25
CA ALA A 213 -5.15 -12.44 11.68
C ALA A 213 -5.05 -11.29 12.72
N MET A 214 -6.04 -11.14 13.61
CA MET A 214 -5.96 -10.18 14.71
C MET A 214 -4.83 -10.53 15.69
N LEU A 215 -4.67 -11.79 16.06
CA LEU A 215 -3.53 -12.23 16.89
C LEU A 215 -2.19 -11.94 16.19
N ARG A 216 -2.06 -12.29 14.90
CA ARG A 216 -0.87 -11.99 14.10
C ARG A 216 -0.56 -10.49 14.00
N LEU A 217 -1.59 -9.63 13.99
CA LEU A 217 -1.42 -8.18 14.02
C LEU A 217 -0.82 -7.69 15.35
N LEU A 218 -1.16 -8.32 16.47
CA LEU A 218 -0.62 -7.96 17.80
C LEU A 218 0.85 -8.36 17.98
N GLU A 219 1.26 -9.45 17.35
CA GLU A 219 2.65 -9.93 17.33
C GLU A 219 3.58 -9.08 16.44
N SER A 220 3.00 -8.23 15.57
CA SER A 220 3.73 -7.49 14.56
C SER A 220 3.92 -6.03 14.96
N GLU A 221 5.13 -5.51 14.79
CA GLU A 221 5.35 -4.06 14.76
C GLU A 221 4.55 -3.43 13.61
N LEU A 222 3.96 -2.27 13.87
CA LEU A 222 3.09 -1.58 12.92
C LEU A 222 3.83 -1.33 11.59
N VAL A 223 5.04 -0.78 11.71
CA VAL A 223 6.03 -0.57 10.65
C VAL A 223 7.42 -0.39 11.31
N PRO A 224 8.35 -1.37 11.25
CA PRO A 224 9.64 -1.29 11.97
C PRO A 224 10.53 -0.10 11.56
N TRP A 225 10.22 0.52 10.41
CA TRP A 225 10.99 1.62 9.82
C TRP A 225 10.28 2.97 9.90
N SER A 226 9.12 3.10 10.56
CA SER A 226 8.39 4.38 10.62
C SER A 226 9.13 5.44 11.43
N ASP A 227 9.59 5.07 12.62
CA ASP A 227 10.00 6.04 13.65
C ASP A 227 11.41 6.58 13.37
N ALA A 228 12.31 5.72 12.88
CA ALA A 228 13.69 6.10 12.56
C ALA A 228 13.81 7.00 11.32
N LEU A 229 12.83 6.97 10.41
CA LEU A 229 12.91 7.61 9.09
C LEU A 229 11.78 8.64 8.84
N GLY A 230 10.94 8.90 9.84
CA GLY A 230 9.78 9.79 9.70
C GLY A 230 8.84 9.36 8.57
N ILE A 231 8.69 8.04 8.35
CA ILE A 231 7.88 7.48 7.27
C ILE A 231 6.43 7.40 7.73
N PRO A 232 5.48 8.01 6.99
CA PRO A 232 4.08 8.05 7.42
C PRO A 232 3.48 6.66 7.43
N VAL A 233 2.80 6.30 8.51
CA VAL A 233 2.05 5.05 8.57
C VAL A 233 0.65 5.24 7.98
N ARG A 234 0.27 4.36 7.05
CA ARG A 234 -1.05 4.38 6.44
C ARG A 234 -2.15 4.16 7.49
N ARG A 235 -3.24 4.90 7.38
CA ARG A 235 -4.35 4.88 8.35
C ARG A 235 -4.96 3.48 8.49
N GLY A 236 -5.13 2.73 7.40
CA GLY A 236 -5.64 1.36 7.42
C GLY A 236 -4.82 0.41 8.30
N ARG A 237 -3.49 0.54 8.33
CA ARG A 237 -2.62 -0.24 9.23
C ARG A 237 -2.86 0.10 10.69
N ALA A 238 -2.85 1.38 11.02
CA ALA A 238 -3.07 1.86 12.39
C ALA A 238 -4.46 1.46 12.89
N CYS A 239 -5.48 1.54 12.04
CA CYS A 239 -6.84 1.09 12.35
C CYS A 239 -6.93 -0.43 12.54
N ALA A 240 -6.26 -1.23 11.72
CA ALA A 240 -6.23 -2.69 11.88
C ALA A 240 -5.59 -3.11 13.21
N LEU A 241 -4.45 -2.52 13.59
CA LEU A 241 -3.82 -2.79 14.88
C LEU A 241 -4.70 -2.35 16.05
N ARG A 242 -5.34 -1.18 15.95
CA ARG A 242 -6.28 -0.72 16.98
C ARG A 242 -7.48 -1.65 17.13
N ALA A 243 -8.01 -2.15 16.01
CA ALA A 243 -9.10 -3.12 16.03
C ALA A 243 -8.67 -4.44 16.68
N ALA A 244 -7.44 -4.91 16.42
CA ALA A 244 -6.89 -6.09 17.07
C ALA A 244 -6.74 -5.91 18.59
N ARG A 245 -6.25 -4.73 19.03
CA ARG A 245 -6.10 -4.38 20.45
C ARG A 245 -7.44 -4.26 21.18
N ALA A 246 -8.44 -3.67 20.53
CA ALA A 246 -9.80 -3.61 21.09
C ALA A 246 -10.39 -5.03 21.21
N TRP A 247 -10.23 -5.84 20.16
CA TRP A 247 -10.76 -7.21 20.15
C TRP A 247 -10.16 -8.12 21.23
N ILE A 248 -8.85 -8.02 21.51
CA ILE A 248 -8.23 -8.81 22.58
C ILE A 248 -8.68 -8.33 23.96
N ALA A 249 -8.80 -7.01 24.17
CA ALA A 249 -9.33 -6.48 25.41
C ALA A 249 -10.75 -7.01 25.66
N ASP A 250 -11.61 -7.01 24.64
CA ASP A 250 -12.98 -7.55 24.71
C ASP A 250 -13.06 -9.04 25.11
N LEU A 251 -11.99 -9.82 24.94
CA LEU A 251 -11.93 -11.24 25.32
C LEU A 251 -11.39 -11.48 26.73
N GLU A 252 -10.71 -10.49 27.33
CA GLU A 252 -10.12 -10.56 28.66
C GLU A 252 -11.07 -10.03 29.77
N TYR A 253 -12.27 -9.58 29.39
CA TYR A 253 -13.38 -9.25 30.30
C TYR A 253 -14.26 -10.47 30.61
#